data_AF-A0A4R6WDN7-F1
#
_entry.id   AF-A0A4R6WDN7-F1
#
_cell.length_a   1.000
_cell.length_b   1.000
_cell.length_c   1.000
_cell.angle_alpha   90.00
_cell.angle_beta   90.00
_cell.angle_gamma   90.00
#
_symmetry.space_group_name_H-M   'P 1'
#
loop_
_entity.id
_entity.type
_entity.pdbx_description
1 polymer ?
#
loop_
_entity_poly.entity_id
_entity_poly.type
_entity_poly.pdbx_seq_one_letter_code
_entity_poly.pdbx_strand_id
1 'polypeptide(L)'
;MKFDIYFYKKWHTYLIVLLTGVYALNRHFVRPYIRTTYPDLTTVRVILNSLPNFLGSIILYIFITRILKGYNGLKASLFIVVYSVLHETVNVWLDGIKFDWNDIIASLLAVIVSQLIDVFILKKTEVYSK
;
A
#
# COMPACT_ATOMS: atom_id res chain seq x y z
N MET A 1 26.75 2.64 5.36
CA MET A 1 25.73 2.83 4.30
C MET A 1 25.00 4.13 4.61
N LYS A 2 25.18 5.21 3.82
CA LYS A 2 24.49 6.48 4.06
C LYS A 2 23.09 6.41 3.42
N PHE A 3 22.04 6.39 4.24
CA PHE A 3 20.68 6.57 3.76
C PHE A 3 20.48 8.06 3.45
N ASP A 4 20.80 8.48 2.23
CA ASP A 4 20.47 9.83 1.76
C ASP A 4 18.96 9.89 1.46
N ILE A 5 18.21 10.24 2.50
CA ILE A 5 16.75 10.41 2.47
C ILE A 5 16.46 11.79 1.84
N TYR A 6 16.28 11.83 0.51
CA TYR A 6 15.87 13.04 -0.22
C TYR A 6 14.36 13.29 -0.06
N PHE A 7 13.91 13.62 1.16
CA PHE A 7 12.48 13.78 1.44
C PHE A 7 11.86 15.05 0.83
N TYR A 8 12.58 16.18 0.75
CA TYR A 8 11.90 17.48 0.72
C TYR A 8 11.72 18.19 -0.65
N LYS A 9 12.04 17.55 -1.79
CA LYS A 9 12.00 18.27 -3.10
C LYS A 9 11.34 17.53 -4.28
N LYS A 10 10.65 16.42 -4.07
CA LYS A 10 10.05 15.65 -5.17
C LYS A 10 8.53 15.54 -5.03
N TRP A 11 7.81 15.66 -6.15
CA TRP A 11 6.34 15.51 -6.24
C TRP A 11 5.82 14.22 -5.55
N HIS A 12 6.60 13.15 -5.60
CA HIS A 12 6.30 11.87 -4.97
C HIS A 12 6.18 11.95 -3.43
N THR A 13 6.88 12.88 -2.77
CA THR A 13 6.79 13.07 -1.32
C THR A 13 5.41 13.63 -0.94
N TYR A 14 4.90 14.61 -1.68
CA TYR A 14 3.54 15.15 -1.45
C TYR A 14 2.47 14.08 -1.66
N LEU A 15 2.67 13.22 -2.68
CA LEU A 15 1.79 12.07 -2.92
C LEU A 15 1.81 11.07 -1.75
N ILE A 16 2.98 10.73 -1.22
CA ILE A 16 3.11 9.85 -0.05
C ILE A 16 2.42 10.46 1.16
N VAL A 17 2.63 11.75 1.45
CA VAL A 17 1.98 12.43 2.58
C VAL A 17 0.46 12.42 2.42
N LEU A 18 -0.05 12.72 1.22
CA LEU A 18 -1.47 12.67 0.92
C LEU A 18 -2.04 11.26 1.13
N LEU A 19 -1.42 10.25 0.54
CA LEU A 19 -1.85 8.86 0.66
C LEU A 19 -1.80 8.37 2.12
N THR A 20 -0.79 8.79 2.87
CA THR A 20 -0.66 8.49 4.31
C THR A 20 -1.77 9.15 5.12
N GLY A 21 -2.13 10.39 4.80
CA GLY A 21 -3.27 11.07 5.40
C GLY A 21 -4.59 10.34 5.12
N VAL A 22 -4.83 9.93 3.88
CA VAL A 22 -6.02 9.14 3.50
C VAL A 22 -6.04 7.79 4.22
N TYR A 23 -4.90 7.10 4.29
CA TYR A 23 -4.75 5.85 5.03
C TYR A 23 -5.11 6.01 6.52
N ALA A 24 -4.55 7.04 7.17
CA ALA A 24 -4.78 7.31 8.58
C ALA A 24 -6.26 7.63 8.85
N LEU A 25 -6.87 8.48 8.01
CA LEU A 25 -8.29 8.80 8.11
C LEU A 25 -9.17 7.55 7.96
N ASN A 26 -8.86 6.70 6.98
CA ASN A 26 -9.62 5.49 6.75
C ASN A 26 -9.49 4.51 7.92
N ARG A 27 -8.27 4.29 8.43
CA ARG A 27 -8.01 3.32 9.50
C ARG A 27 -8.57 3.75 10.86
N HIS A 28 -8.50 5.04 11.19
CA HIS A 28 -8.90 5.53 12.52
C HIS A 28 -10.35 6.00 12.61
N PHE A 29 -10.95 6.50 11.52
CA PHE A 29 -12.32 7.05 11.57
C PHE A 29 -13.30 6.22 10.77
N VAL A 30 -13.00 5.92 9.50
CA VAL A 30 -13.95 5.26 8.59
C VAL A 30 -14.16 3.80 8.95
N ARG A 31 -13.08 3.04 9.16
CA ARG A 31 -13.15 1.60 9.45
C ARG A 31 -13.91 1.30 10.75
N PRO A 32 -13.66 2.00 11.89
CA PRO A 32 -14.45 1.78 13.11
C PRO A 32 -15.91 2.17 12.94
N TYR A 33 -16.20 3.33 12.35
CA TYR A 33 -17.57 3.83 12.16
C TYR A 33 -18.44 2.86 11.36
N ILE A 34 -17.90 2.25 10.30
CA ILE A 34 -18.68 1.34 9.46
C ILE A 34 -18.88 -0.01 10.14
N ARG A 35 -17.90 -0.47 10.92
CA ARG A 35 -18.06 -1.67 11.75
C ARG A 35 -19.20 -1.53 12.74
N THR A 36 -19.40 -0.34 13.31
CA THR A 36 -20.47 -0.06 14.28
C THR A 36 -21.82 0.21 13.61
N THR A 37 -21.85 0.94 12.49
CA THR A 37 -23.11 1.47 11.92
C THR A 37 -23.75 0.55 10.88
N TYR A 38 -22.96 -0.25 10.14
CA TYR A 38 -23.47 -1.11 9.06
C TYR A 38 -22.98 -2.56 9.23
N PRO A 39 -23.52 -3.32 10.20
CA PRO A 39 -23.07 -4.68 10.48
C PRO A 39 -23.40 -5.67 9.35
N ASP A 40 -24.47 -5.43 8.59
CA ASP A 40 -25.06 -6.41 7.66
C ASP A 40 -24.51 -6.31 6.22
N LEU A 41 -23.79 -5.22 5.91
CA LEU A 41 -23.20 -4.99 4.59
C LEU A 41 -21.84 -5.68 4.48
N THR A 42 -21.86 -7.01 4.38
CA THR A 42 -20.67 -7.88 4.30
C THR A 42 -19.68 -7.44 3.22
N THR A 43 -20.14 -7.13 2.01
CA THR A 43 -19.27 -6.71 0.90
C THR A 43 -18.60 -5.36 1.14
N VAL A 44 -19.35 -4.36 1.63
CA VAL A 44 -18.81 -3.01 1.92
C VAL A 44 -17.80 -3.08 3.06
N ARG A 45 -18.08 -3.90 4.07
CA ARG A 45 -17.18 -4.15 5.19
C ARG A 45 -15.87 -4.81 4.73
N VAL A 46 -15.91 -5.77 3.81
CA VAL A 46 -14.69 -6.41 3.25
C VAL A 46 -13.83 -5.37 2.53
N ILE A 47 -14.43 -4.62 1.59
CA ILE A 47 -13.71 -3.61 0.80
C ILE A 47 -13.05 -2.58 1.71
N LEU A 48 -13.79 -2.05 2.69
CA LEU A 48 -13.29 -0.98 3.56
C LEU A 48 -12.36 -1.49 4.66
N ASN A 49 -12.45 -2.76 5.06
CA ASN A 49 -11.48 -3.35 5.97
C ASN A 49 -10.12 -3.58 5.31
N SER A 50 -10.10 -3.89 4.03
CA SER A 50 -8.87 -4.19 3.28
C SER A 50 -8.29 -2.98 2.54
N LEU A 51 -9.07 -1.89 2.40
CA LEU A 51 -8.61 -0.63 1.82
C LEU A 51 -7.35 -0.05 2.51
N PRO A 52 -7.21 -0.06 3.86
CA PRO A 52 -5.98 0.38 4.51
C PRO A 52 -4.76 -0.43 4.05
N ASN A 53 -4.87 -1.75 3.95
CA ASN A 53 -3.73 -2.59 3.54
C ASN A 53 -3.36 -2.40 2.06
N PHE A 54 -4.36 -2.18 1.21
CA PHE A 54 -4.14 -1.76 -0.18
C PHE A 54 -3.38 -0.43 -0.25
N LEU A 55 -3.87 0.63 0.44
CA LEU A 55 -3.23 1.94 0.45
C LEU A 55 -1.83 1.92 1.07
N GLY A 56 -1.66 1.20 2.19
CA GLY A 56 -0.37 1.02 2.85
C GLY A 56 0.66 0.36 1.93
N SER A 57 0.24 -0.65 1.17
CA SER A 57 1.09 -1.32 0.18
C SER A 57 1.48 -0.41 -0.98
N ILE A 58 0.58 0.46 -1.46
CA ILE A 58 0.92 1.48 -2.47
C ILE A 58 1.95 2.46 -1.91
N ILE A 59 1.74 2.98 -0.70
CA ILE A 59 2.67 3.91 -0.06
C ILE A 59 4.05 3.27 0.08
N LEU A 60 4.09 2.03 0.55
CA LEU A 60 5.32 1.27 0.73
C LEU A 60 6.03 1.01 -0.61
N TYR A 61 5.28 0.71 -1.68
CA TYR A 61 5.83 0.58 -3.02
C TYR A 61 6.48 1.87 -3.52
N ILE A 62 5.78 3.00 -3.43
CA ILE A 62 6.31 4.30 -3.86
C ILE A 62 7.54 4.66 -3.02
N PHE A 63 7.50 4.41 -1.72
CA PHE A 63 8.63 4.64 -0.83
C PHE A 63 9.86 3.82 -1.26
N ILE A 64 9.72 2.51 -1.46
CA ILE A 64 10.84 1.65 -1.85
C ILE A 64 11.37 2.02 -3.24
N THR A 65 10.50 2.21 -4.22
CA THR A 65 10.93 2.41 -5.62
C THR A 65 11.40 3.82 -5.92
N ARG A 66 10.91 4.84 -5.21
CA ARG A 66 11.20 6.26 -5.51
C ARG A 66 12.12 6.93 -4.48
N ILE A 67 12.15 6.44 -3.24
CA ILE A 67 12.97 7.02 -2.16
C ILE A 67 14.20 6.17 -1.88
N LEU A 68 14.08 4.83 -1.81
CA LEU A 68 15.25 3.96 -1.60
C LEU A 68 16.02 3.74 -2.92
N LYS A 69 17.24 4.28 -3.00
CA LYS A 69 18.12 4.07 -4.16
C LYS A 69 18.49 2.58 -4.29
N GLY A 70 18.35 2.03 -5.50
CA GLY A 70 18.84 0.68 -5.85
C GLY A 70 17.80 -0.46 -5.80
N TYR A 71 16.53 -0.16 -5.48
CA TYR A 71 15.46 -1.14 -5.55
C TYR A 71 14.72 -1.06 -6.90
N ASN A 72 14.53 -2.21 -7.55
CA ASN A 72 13.67 -2.32 -8.73
C ASN A 72 12.24 -2.66 -8.30
N GLY A 73 11.26 -2.43 -9.19
CA GLY A 73 9.84 -2.69 -8.92
C GLY A 73 9.58 -4.12 -8.43
N LEU A 74 10.26 -5.12 -9.02
CA LEU A 74 10.13 -6.51 -8.62
C LEU A 74 10.57 -6.79 -7.16
N LYS A 75 11.72 -6.25 -6.72
CA LYS A 75 12.19 -6.40 -5.34
C LYS A 75 11.25 -5.69 -4.37
N ALA A 76 10.72 -4.52 -4.74
CA ALA A 76 9.72 -3.82 -3.94
C ALA A 76 8.44 -4.63 -3.80
N SER A 77 7.94 -5.20 -4.89
CA SER A 77 6.78 -6.09 -4.91
C SER A 77 6.96 -7.31 -4.01
N LEU A 78 8.08 -8.02 -4.14
CA LEU A 78 8.40 -9.17 -3.29
C LEU A 78 8.48 -8.79 -1.81
N PHE A 79 9.14 -7.68 -1.49
CA PHE A 79 9.23 -7.18 -0.12
C PHE A 79 7.86 -6.90 0.48
N ILE A 80 6.95 -6.23 -0.26
CA ILE A 80 5.60 -5.90 0.21
C ILE A 80 4.79 -7.17 0.48
N VAL A 81 4.84 -8.16 -0.41
CA VAL A 81 4.11 -9.42 -0.23
C VAL A 81 4.62 -10.17 0.99
N VAL A 82 5.94 -10.32 1.13
CA VAL A 82 6.55 -10.99 2.29
C VAL A 82 6.22 -10.24 3.59
N TYR A 83 6.34 -8.91 3.57
CA TYR A 83 5.98 -8.07 4.72
C TYR A 83 4.52 -8.26 5.12
N SER A 84 3.59 -8.31 4.16
CA SER A 84 2.16 -8.47 4.42
C SER A 84 1.84 -9.83 5.05
N VAL A 85 2.45 -10.91 4.55
CA VAL A 85 2.29 -12.26 5.11
C VAL A 85 2.88 -12.36 6.52
N LEU A 86 4.07 -11.78 6.74
CA LEU A 86 4.70 -11.78 8.05
C LEU A 86 3.92 -10.96 9.06
N HIS A 87 3.48 -9.75 8.67
CA HIS A 87 2.66 -8.88 9.51
C HIS A 87 1.37 -9.60 9.94
N GLU A 88 0.68 -10.27 9.02
CA GLU A 88 -0.53 -11.00 9.36
C GLU A 88 -0.25 -12.23 10.24
N THR A 89 0.84 -12.95 9.97
CA THR A 89 1.28 -14.07 10.81
C THR A 89 1.58 -13.62 12.25
N VAL A 90 2.20 -12.45 12.41
CA VAL A 90 2.46 -11.85 13.73
C VAL A 90 1.15 -11.46 14.42
N ASN A 91 0.18 -10.87 13.70
CA ASN A 91 -1.13 -10.53 14.28
C ASN A 91 -1.88 -11.78 14.75
N VAL A 92 -1.83 -12.87 13.97
CA VAL A 92 -2.43 -14.16 14.38
C VAL A 92 -1.76 -14.69 15.64
N TRP A 93 -0.43 -14.60 15.72
CA TRP A 93 0.33 -15.14 16.84
C TRP A 93 0.21 -14.31 18.12
N LEU A 94 0.22 -12.98 18.02
CA LEU A 94 0.19 -12.07 19.17
C LEU A 94 -1.23 -11.77 19.65
N ASP A 95 -2.13 -11.47 18.72
CA ASP A 95 -3.48 -10.99 19.05
C ASP A 95 -4.53 -12.12 19.00
N GLY A 96 -4.14 -13.33 18.59
CA GLY A 96 -5.04 -14.48 18.47
C GLY A 96 -6.13 -14.29 17.42
N ILE A 97 -5.96 -13.33 16.51
CA ILE A 97 -6.95 -12.99 15.49
C ILE A 97 -6.85 -14.03 14.35
N LYS A 98 -7.96 -14.32 13.68
CA LYS A 98 -7.95 -15.20 12.50
C LYS A 98 -7.23 -14.50 11.34
N PHE A 99 -6.39 -15.26 10.63
CA PHE A 99 -5.67 -14.80 9.44
C PHE A 99 -6.64 -14.23 8.38
N ASP A 100 -6.52 -12.94 8.05
CA ASP A 100 -7.35 -12.27 7.06
C ASP A 100 -6.70 -12.31 5.66
N TRP A 101 -7.13 -13.28 4.85
CA TRP A 101 -6.69 -13.42 3.46
C TRP A 101 -7.02 -12.20 2.60
N ASN A 102 -8.05 -11.42 2.96
CA ASN A 102 -8.41 -10.23 2.17
C ASN A 102 -7.32 -9.15 2.27
N ASP A 103 -6.61 -9.09 3.39
CA ASP A 103 -5.52 -8.12 3.59
C ASP A 103 -4.28 -8.47 2.76
N ILE A 104 -4.01 -9.76 2.58
CA ILE A 104 -2.98 -10.25 1.66
C ILE A 104 -3.37 -9.97 0.21
N ILE A 105 -4.61 -10.27 -0.17
CA ILE A 105 -5.12 -10.02 -1.54
C ILE A 105 -5.10 -8.53 -1.87
N ALA A 106 -5.48 -7.68 -0.92
CA ALA A 106 -5.39 -6.22 -1.08
C ALA A 106 -3.95 -5.74 -1.31
N SER A 107 -2.99 -6.32 -0.60
CA SER A 107 -1.57 -5.98 -0.78
C SER A 107 -1.03 -6.45 -2.14
N LEU A 108 -1.46 -7.63 -2.62
CA LEU A 108 -1.15 -8.12 -3.96
C LEU A 108 -1.76 -7.23 -5.06
N LEU A 109 -3.02 -6.83 -4.91
CA LEU A 109 -3.69 -5.91 -5.82
C LEU A 109 -2.97 -4.56 -5.89
N ALA A 110 -2.53 -4.03 -4.74
CA ALA A 110 -1.77 -2.79 -4.68
C ALA A 110 -0.44 -2.88 -5.46
N VAL A 111 0.25 -4.02 -5.36
CA VAL A 111 1.46 -4.30 -6.12
C VAL A 111 1.19 -4.31 -7.63
N ILE A 112 0.14 -5.00 -8.08
CA ILE A 112 -0.24 -5.06 -9.50
C ILE A 112 -0.56 -3.67 -10.03
N VAL A 113 -1.41 -2.92 -9.32
CA VAL A 113 -1.79 -1.55 -9.69
C VAL A 113 -0.56 -0.65 -9.79
N SER A 114 0.38 -0.77 -8.83
CA SER A 114 1.60 0.03 -8.83
C SER A 114 2.50 -0.27 -10.05
N GLN A 115 2.62 -1.54 -10.43
CA GLN A 115 3.37 -1.91 -11.63
C GLN A 115 2.69 -1.42 -12.92
N LEU A 116 1.36 -1.50 -13.01
CA LEU A 116 0.61 -0.98 -14.16
C LEU A 116 0.79 0.53 -14.33
N ILE A 117 0.81 1.27 -13.21
CA ILE A 117 1.09 2.71 -13.21
C ILE A 117 2.51 2.98 -13.75
N ASP A 118 3.51 2.23 -13.29
CA ASP A 118 4.89 2.38 -13.79
C ASP A 118 4.98 2.09 -15.29
N VAL A 119 4.35 1.02 -15.78
CA VAL A 119 4.30 0.68 -17.21
C VAL A 119 3.64 1.81 -18.03
N PHE A 120 2.54 2.36 -17.53
CA PHE A 120 1.82 3.44 -18.21
C PHE A 120 2.65 4.74 -18.26
N ILE A 121 3.34 5.07 -17.18
CA ILE A 121 4.23 6.25 -17.12
C ILE A 121 5.43 6.09 -18.06
N LEU A 122 6.07 4.92 -18.06
CA LEU A 122 7.23 4.65 -18.93
C LEU A 122 6.84 4.75 -20.40
N LYS A 123 5.72 4.13 -20.79
CA LYS A 123 5.20 4.18 -22.16
C LYS A 123 4.86 5.60 -22.60
N LYS A 124 4.29 6.42 -21.72
CA LYS A 124 4.03 7.83 -22.01
C LYS A 124 5.33 8.60 -22.27
N THR A 125 6.38 8.34 -21.51
CA THR A 125 7.67 9.06 -21.62
C THR A 125 8.37 8.78 -22.95
N GLU A 126 8.27 7.55 -23.49
CA GLU A 126 8.84 7.21 -24.80
C GLU A 126 8.14 7.94 -25.96
N VAL A 127 6.81 8.10 -25.89
CA VAL A 127 6.00 8.74 -26.94
C VAL A 127 6.31 10.24 -27.09
N TYR A 128 6.65 10.94 -25.99
CA TYR A 128 7.01 12.37 -26.03
C TYR A 128 8.50 12.63 -26.32
N SER A 129 9.31 11.58 -26.49
CA SER A 129 10.74 11.70 -26.83
C SER A 129 11.05 11.48 -28.32
N LYS A 130 10.03 11.14 -29.11
CA LYS A 130 10.07 11.06 -30.58
C LYS A 130 9.39 12.28 -31.18
#